data_AF-A0A428XN67-F1
#
_entry.id   AF-A0A428XN67-F1
#
_cell.length_a   1.000
_cell.length_b   1.000
_cell.length_c   1.000
_cell.angle_alpha   90.00
_cell.angle_beta   90.00
_cell.angle_gamma   90.00
#
_symmetry.space_group_name_H-M   'P 1'
#
loop_
_entity.id
_entity.type
_entity.pdbx_description
1 polymer ?
#
loop_
_entity_poly.entity_id
_entity_poly.type
_entity_poly.pdbx_seq_one_letter_code
_entity_poly.pdbx_strand_id
1 'polypeptide(L)'
;MVAGPGANFRDGSYGGHSNRPWDAADYERQDRWANSAYDHIREDADADVIASHLHDVDRLDGSTGFSAEEIDRIRDHVFFEEHPLSDYDGGVVYRRYDASPDMAEAWLRLRSGHAKPEDIALLEHESAEARYYDAHPGATYEEAHRAANEVSNWQNQIPAPTYEDYSRPWR
;
A
#
# COMPACT_ATOMS: atom_id res chain seq x y z
N MET A 1 15.54 43.31 -35.53
CA MET A 1 15.24 42.15 -36.38
C MET A 1 16.55 41.43 -36.62
N VAL A 2 16.86 40.22 -36.17
CA VAL A 2 16.14 39.14 -35.51
C VAL A 2 17.21 38.38 -34.70
N ALA A 3 16.91 38.06 -33.44
CA ALA A 3 17.64 37.08 -32.65
C ALA A 3 17.26 35.67 -33.12
N GLY A 4 18.23 34.79 -33.33
CA GLY A 4 17.97 33.36 -33.52
C GLY A 4 18.72 32.58 -32.45
N PRO A 5 18.06 32.07 -31.39
CA PRO A 5 18.69 31.11 -30.51
C PRO A 5 18.55 29.72 -31.13
N GLY A 6 19.68 29.03 -31.27
CA GLY A 6 19.71 27.59 -31.49
C GLY A 6 19.02 26.91 -30.31
N ALA A 7 17.97 26.17 -30.61
CA ALA A 7 17.26 25.35 -29.64
C ALA A 7 18.20 24.22 -29.17
N ASN A 8 18.73 24.37 -27.96
CA ASN A 8 19.23 23.24 -27.19
C ASN A 8 18.02 22.42 -26.75
N PHE A 9 17.81 21.27 -27.40
CA PHE A 9 16.94 20.22 -26.91
C PHE A 9 17.52 19.72 -25.58
N ARG A 10 16.89 20.13 -24.47
CA ARG A 10 17.08 19.48 -23.18
C ARG A 10 15.93 18.51 -22.96
N ASP A 11 16.31 17.25 -23.08
CA ASP A 11 15.84 16.04 -22.41
C ASP A 11 14.58 16.16 -21.55
N GLY A 12 13.59 15.31 -21.87
CA GLY A 12 12.29 15.26 -21.25
C GLY A 12 12.35 14.62 -19.87
N SER A 13 12.34 15.46 -18.84
CA SER A 13 11.98 15.05 -17.48
C SER A 13 10.49 14.75 -17.44
N TYR A 14 10.10 13.47 -17.50
CA TYR A 14 8.77 13.03 -17.09
C TYR A 14 8.65 13.21 -15.58
N GLY A 15 8.42 14.45 -15.15
CA GLY A 15 8.11 14.77 -13.75
C GLY A 15 6.72 14.24 -13.41
N GLY A 16 6.62 12.95 -13.10
CA GLY A 16 5.44 12.41 -12.44
C GLY A 16 5.28 13.11 -11.10
N HIS A 17 4.11 13.67 -10.84
CA HIS A 17 3.82 14.27 -9.53
C HIS A 17 3.90 13.17 -8.46
N SER A 18 4.67 13.40 -7.41
CA SER A 18 4.84 12.45 -6.29
C SER A 18 3.64 12.42 -5.34
N ASN A 19 2.78 13.44 -5.41
CA ASN A 19 1.51 13.49 -4.71
C ASN A 19 0.44 12.65 -5.39
N ARG A 20 -0.42 12.00 -4.59
CA ARG A 20 -1.60 11.31 -5.10
C ARG A 20 -2.47 12.30 -5.91
N PRO A 21 -2.90 11.94 -7.12
CA PRO A 21 -3.79 12.76 -7.92
C PRO A 21 -5.08 13.15 -7.17
N TRP A 22 -5.51 14.41 -7.35
CA TRP A 22 -6.71 14.92 -6.68
C TRP A 22 -8.02 14.36 -7.25
N ASP A 23 -8.07 14.19 -8.56
CA ASP A 23 -9.23 13.57 -9.22
C ASP A 23 -9.19 12.05 -9.04
N ALA A 24 -10.08 11.53 -8.20
CA ALA A 24 -10.22 10.10 -7.98
C ALA A 24 -10.76 9.34 -9.20
N ALA A 25 -11.42 10.03 -10.14
CA ALA A 25 -11.93 9.42 -11.37
C ALA A 25 -10.86 9.31 -12.47
N ASP A 26 -9.70 9.93 -12.28
CA ASP A 26 -8.54 9.81 -13.17
C ASP A 26 -7.76 8.53 -12.85
N TYR A 27 -8.37 7.38 -13.15
CA TYR A 27 -7.84 6.05 -12.84
C TYR A 27 -6.43 5.85 -13.37
N GLU A 28 -6.12 6.32 -14.59
CA GLU A 28 -4.78 6.18 -15.18
C GLU A 28 -3.72 6.91 -14.35
N ARG A 29 -4.00 8.12 -13.84
CA ARG A 29 -3.06 8.82 -12.97
C ARG A 29 -3.01 8.23 -11.57
N GLN A 30 -4.14 7.77 -11.03
CA GLN A 30 -4.18 7.08 -9.73
C GLN A 30 -3.32 5.80 -9.77
N ASP A 31 -3.50 4.97 -10.80
CA ASP A 31 -2.77 3.72 -10.99
C ASP A 31 -1.27 3.98 -11.15
N ARG A 32 -0.88 4.94 -12.00
CA ARG A 32 0.53 5.32 -12.15
C ARG A 32 1.15 5.76 -10.83
N TRP A 33 0.45 6.60 -10.08
CA TRP A 33 0.93 7.07 -8.79
C TRP A 33 1.05 5.91 -7.79
N ALA A 34 0.07 5.02 -7.71
CA ALA A 34 0.08 3.86 -6.82
C ALA A 34 1.25 2.93 -7.13
N ASN A 35 1.53 2.67 -8.41
CA ASN A 35 2.69 1.88 -8.82
C ASN A 35 4.00 2.52 -8.38
N SER A 36 4.20 3.82 -8.61
CA SER A 36 5.40 4.53 -8.14
C SER A 36 5.52 4.55 -6.62
N ALA A 37 4.41 4.69 -5.90
CA ALA A 37 4.38 4.65 -4.44
C ALA A 37 4.75 3.25 -3.93
N TYR A 38 4.23 2.18 -4.52
CA TYR A 38 4.57 0.80 -4.17
C TYR A 38 6.06 0.51 -4.41
N ASP A 39 6.63 0.99 -5.52
CA ASP A 39 8.07 0.84 -5.78
C ASP A 39 8.91 1.54 -4.71
N HIS A 40 8.57 2.78 -4.35
CA HIS A 40 9.20 3.49 -3.24
C HIS A 40 9.01 2.80 -1.88
N ILE A 41 7.84 2.19 -1.65
CA ILE A 41 7.59 1.44 -0.40
C ILE A 41 8.50 0.22 -0.31
N ARG A 42 8.75 -0.46 -1.43
CA ARG A 42 9.61 -1.64 -1.50
C ARG A 42 11.09 -1.32 -1.31
N GLU A 43 11.55 -0.17 -1.78
CA GLU A 43 12.95 0.25 -1.71
C GLU A 43 13.43 0.49 -0.26
N ASP A 44 12.55 0.98 0.60
CA ASP A 44 12.90 1.39 1.95
C ASP A 44 12.25 0.53 3.03
N ALA A 45 13.08 -0.06 3.90
CA ALA A 45 12.62 -0.67 5.13
C ALA A 45 12.12 0.40 6.10
N ASP A 46 10.88 0.26 6.56
CA ASP A 46 10.16 1.22 7.39
C ASP A 46 9.41 0.55 8.56
N ALA A 47 9.57 -0.76 8.75
CA ALA A 47 8.89 -1.51 9.79
C ALA A 47 9.16 -0.97 11.21
N ASP A 48 10.43 -0.65 11.52
CA ASP A 48 10.81 -0.11 12.84
C ASP A 48 10.17 1.25 13.12
N VAL A 49 10.11 2.13 12.12
CA VAL A 49 9.54 3.48 12.30
C VAL A 49 8.02 3.41 12.41
N ILE A 50 7.36 2.57 11.61
CA ILE A 50 5.92 2.32 11.72
C ILE A 50 5.59 1.73 13.09
N ALA A 51 6.31 0.68 13.52
CA ALA A 51 6.11 0.07 14.84
C ALA A 51 6.28 1.11 15.98
N SER A 52 7.28 1.99 15.88
CA SER A 52 7.46 3.10 16.83
C SER A 52 6.29 4.08 16.81
N HIS A 53 5.70 4.40 15.66
CA HIS A 53 4.51 5.26 15.59
C HIS A 53 3.27 4.62 16.19
N LEU A 54 3.18 3.29 16.15
CA LEU A 54 2.01 2.53 16.56
C LEU A 54 2.11 1.92 17.97
N HIS A 55 3.21 2.13 18.70
CA HIS A 55 3.48 1.41 19.97
C HIS A 55 2.38 1.52 21.04
N ASP A 56 1.60 2.59 21.05
CA ASP A 56 0.51 2.85 22.01
C ASP A 56 -0.90 2.72 21.40
N VAL A 57 -1.03 2.13 20.21
CA VAL A 57 -2.33 1.97 19.53
C VAL A 57 -3.05 0.72 20.03
N ASP A 58 -4.30 0.87 20.45
CA ASP A 58 -5.18 -0.27 20.79
C ASP A 58 -5.55 -1.08 19.54
N ARG A 59 -5.48 -2.41 19.68
CA ARG A 59 -5.77 -3.38 18.61
C ARG A 59 -7.13 -4.05 18.76
N LEU A 60 -7.60 -4.67 17.68
CA LEU A 60 -8.92 -5.30 17.65
C LEU A 60 -9.02 -6.52 18.57
N ASP A 61 -7.89 -7.20 18.82
CA ASP A 61 -7.80 -8.35 19.72
C ASP A 61 -7.60 -7.95 21.20
N GLY A 62 -7.57 -6.65 21.50
CA GLY A 62 -7.34 -6.09 22.84
C GLY A 62 -5.88 -5.99 23.25
N SER A 63 -4.93 -6.31 22.35
CA SER A 63 -3.51 -6.00 22.54
C SER A 63 -3.20 -4.53 22.21
N THR A 64 -1.94 -4.12 22.42
CA THR A 64 -1.48 -2.75 22.17
C THR A 64 -0.23 -2.80 21.29
N GLY A 65 -0.25 -2.01 20.22
CA GLY A 65 0.85 -1.81 19.30
C GLY A 65 1.16 -2.97 18.36
N PHE A 66 1.98 -2.68 17.36
CA PHE A 66 2.49 -3.64 16.39
C PHE A 66 4.00 -3.75 16.55
N SER A 67 4.51 -4.98 16.59
CA SER A 67 5.96 -5.20 16.52
C SER A 67 6.49 -4.90 15.12
N ALA A 68 7.78 -4.58 15.01
CA ALA A 68 8.42 -4.39 13.71
C ALA A 68 8.33 -5.66 12.85
N GLU A 69 8.41 -6.84 13.47
CA GLU A 69 8.27 -8.14 12.80
C GLU A 69 6.87 -8.33 12.20
N GLU A 70 5.81 -7.91 12.91
CA GLU A 70 4.45 -7.93 12.36
C GLU A 70 4.29 -6.95 11.19
N ILE A 71 4.83 -5.74 11.31
CA ILE A 71 4.76 -4.76 10.22
C ILE A 71 5.52 -5.26 8.98
N ASP A 72 6.70 -5.86 9.17
CA ASP A 72 7.48 -6.39 8.05
C ASP A 72 6.77 -7.58 7.38
N ARG A 73 6.15 -8.48 8.17
CA ARG A 73 5.33 -9.58 7.60
C ARG A 73 4.15 -9.06 6.79
N ILE A 74 3.46 -8.02 7.26
CA ILE A 74 2.37 -7.38 6.52
C ILE A 74 2.91 -6.69 5.25
N ARG A 75 4.05 -6.02 5.35
CA ARG A 75 4.72 -5.38 4.21
C ARG A 75 5.07 -6.41 3.14
N ASP A 76 5.63 -7.55 3.53
CA ASP A 76 5.95 -8.64 2.62
C ASP A 76 4.70 -9.19 1.92
N HIS A 77 3.65 -9.46 2.70
CA HIS A 77 2.34 -9.92 2.20
C HIS A 77 1.77 -8.98 1.13
N VAL A 78 1.70 -7.68 1.42
CA VAL A 78 1.06 -6.71 0.53
C VAL A 78 1.92 -6.39 -0.69
N PHE A 79 3.22 -6.16 -0.50
CA PHE A 79 4.05 -5.52 -1.53
C PHE A 79 4.97 -6.49 -2.28
N PHE A 80 5.32 -7.65 -1.71
CA PHE A 80 6.38 -8.51 -2.26
C PHE A 80 5.92 -9.91 -2.68
N GLU A 81 5.01 -10.52 -1.91
CA GLU A 81 4.54 -11.88 -2.10
C GLU A 81 3.66 -12.04 -3.35
N GLU A 82 3.73 -13.22 -3.96
CA GLU A 82 2.83 -13.61 -5.05
C GLU A 82 1.68 -14.46 -4.49
N HIS A 83 0.47 -14.13 -4.93
CA HIS A 83 -0.77 -14.72 -4.42
C HIS A 83 -1.50 -15.50 -5.51
N PRO A 84 -2.26 -16.55 -5.16
CA PRO A 84 -3.06 -17.32 -6.12
C PRO A 84 -4.31 -16.54 -6.54
N LEU A 85 -4.16 -15.66 -7.54
CA LEU A 85 -5.24 -14.80 -8.06
C LEU A 85 -5.96 -15.48 -9.22
N SER A 86 -7.26 -15.23 -9.35
CA SER A 86 -8.05 -15.68 -10.50
C SER A 86 -7.67 -14.91 -11.76
N ASP A 87 -7.47 -15.62 -12.88
CA ASP A 87 -7.37 -15.02 -14.20
C ASP A 87 -8.75 -14.83 -14.86
N TYR A 88 -8.78 -14.19 -16.04
CA TYR A 88 -10.02 -13.91 -16.76
C TYR A 88 -10.77 -15.16 -17.24
N ASP A 89 -10.04 -16.26 -17.45
CA ASP A 89 -10.56 -17.55 -17.94
C ASP A 89 -10.91 -18.51 -16.78
N GLY A 90 -10.79 -18.05 -15.52
CA GLY A 90 -11.08 -18.83 -14.31
C GLY A 90 -9.93 -19.75 -13.87
N GLY A 91 -8.74 -19.60 -14.45
CA GLY A 91 -7.51 -20.21 -13.97
C GLY A 91 -6.93 -19.47 -12.76
N VAL A 92 -5.93 -20.09 -12.11
CA VAL A 92 -5.18 -19.48 -11.00
C VAL A 92 -3.80 -19.08 -11.51
N VAL A 93 -3.44 -17.81 -11.33
CA VAL A 93 -2.12 -17.27 -11.61
C VAL A 93 -1.47 -16.76 -10.34
N TYR A 94 -0.19 -17.07 -10.15
CA TYR A 94 0.59 -16.53 -9.05
C TYR A 94 1.20 -15.21 -9.50
N ARG A 95 0.79 -14.12 -8.86
CA ARG A 95 1.31 -12.77 -9.12
C ARG A 95 1.14 -11.89 -7.88
N ARG A 96 1.91 -10.80 -7.81
CA ARG A 96 1.71 -9.77 -6.79
C ARG A 96 0.35 -9.09 -6.97
N TYR A 97 -0.16 -8.52 -5.89
CA TYR A 97 -1.32 -7.65 -5.94
C TYR A 97 -1.07 -6.43 -6.85
N ASP A 98 -2.13 -6.01 -7.54
CA ASP A 98 -2.13 -4.76 -8.29
C ASP A 98 -2.06 -3.58 -7.32
N ALA A 99 -1.29 -2.54 -7.67
CA ALA A 99 -1.09 -1.41 -6.77
C ALA A 99 -2.40 -0.65 -6.53
N SER A 100 -2.82 -0.55 -5.26
CA SER A 100 -3.99 0.23 -4.84
C SER A 100 -3.57 1.62 -4.36
N PRO A 101 -4.15 2.71 -4.88
CA PRO A 101 -3.85 4.06 -4.40
C PRO A 101 -4.27 4.27 -2.94
N ASP A 102 -5.35 3.62 -2.49
CA ASP A 102 -5.81 3.75 -1.10
C ASP A 102 -4.88 3.04 -0.11
N MET A 103 -4.39 1.84 -0.47
CA MET A 103 -3.42 1.10 0.36
C MET A 103 -2.05 1.79 0.35
N ALA A 104 -1.61 2.32 -0.79
CA ALA A 104 -0.38 3.11 -0.87
C ALA A 104 -0.44 4.30 0.08
N GLU A 105 -1.56 5.04 0.06
CA GLU A 105 -1.73 6.21 0.89
C GLU A 105 -1.83 5.88 2.38
N ALA A 106 -2.53 4.79 2.72
CA ALA A 106 -2.56 4.27 4.09
C ALA A 106 -1.15 3.95 4.61
N TRP A 107 -0.34 3.25 3.80
CA TRP A 107 1.03 2.93 4.17
C TRP A 107 1.90 4.19 4.38
N LEU A 108 1.76 5.20 3.53
CA LEU A 108 2.47 6.48 3.69
C LEU A 108 2.06 7.24 4.96
N ARG A 109 0.79 7.16 5.38
CA ARG A 109 0.34 7.72 6.66
C ARG A 109 0.91 6.96 7.86
N LEU A 110 0.94 5.62 7.82
CA LEU A 110 1.60 4.79 8.84
C LEU A 110 3.08 5.17 8.97
N ARG A 111 3.77 5.23 7.83
CA ARG A 111 5.19 5.59 7.73
C ARG A 111 5.50 6.98 8.27
N SER A 112 4.60 7.96 8.08
CA SER A 112 4.80 9.35 8.51
C SER A 112 4.25 9.67 9.91
N GLY A 113 3.68 8.69 10.62
CA GLY A 113 3.14 8.89 11.98
C GLY A 113 1.79 9.59 12.02
N HIS A 114 1.07 9.62 10.90
CA HIS A 114 -0.26 10.23 10.76
C HIS A 114 -1.36 9.17 10.52
N ALA A 115 -1.16 7.97 11.07
CA ALA A 115 -2.08 6.85 10.94
C ALA A 115 -3.51 7.24 11.34
N LYS A 116 -4.47 6.78 10.55
CA LYS A 116 -5.90 6.85 10.86
C LYS A 116 -6.37 5.52 11.44
N PRO A 117 -7.51 5.48 12.16
CA PRO A 117 -8.12 4.21 12.59
C PRO A 117 -8.32 3.22 11.44
N GLU A 118 -8.66 3.73 10.25
CA GLU A 118 -8.80 2.94 9.03
C GLU A 118 -7.47 2.31 8.59
N ASP A 119 -6.33 2.96 8.80
CA ASP A 119 -5.01 2.41 8.46
C ASP A 119 -4.63 1.27 9.43
N ILE A 120 -5.10 1.34 10.68
CA ILE A 120 -4.96 0.23 11.65
C ILE A 120 -5.85 -0.95 11.23
N ALA A 121 -7.09 -0.67 10.81
CA ALA A 121 -7.99 -1.69 10.28
C ALA A 121 -7.42 -2.38 9.03
N LEU A 122 -6.66 -1.68 8.19
CA LEU A 122 -5.89 -2.28 7.10
C LEU A 122 -4.84 -3.25 7.63
N LEU A 123 -3.98 -2.83 8.58
CA LEU A 123 -2.95 -3.71 9.15
C LEU A 123 -3.53 -4.99 9.77
N GLU A 124 -4.67 -4.89 10.46
CA GLU A 124 -5.35 -6.06 11.03
C GLU A 124 -5.92 -6.99 9.94
N HIS A 125 -6.45 -6.41 8.85
CA HIS A 125 -6.93 -7.18 7.70
C HIS A 125 -5.77 -7.95 7.04
N GLU A 126 -4.71 -7.25 6.65
CA GLU A 126 -3.57 -7.85 5.96
C GLU A 126 -2.82 -8.85 6.85
N SER A 127 -2.75 -8.60 8.17
CA SER A 127 -2.19 -9.56 9.12
C SER A 127 -3.02 -10.85 9.19
N ALA A 128 -4.35 -10.72 9.20
CA ALA A 128 -5.26 -11.87 9.20
C ALA A 128 -5.17 -12.66 7.88
N GLU A 129 -5.07 -11.98 6.73
CA GLU A 129 -4.92 -12.63 5.43
C GLU A 129 -3.59 -13.41 5.34
N ALA A 130 -2.47 -12.77 5.70
CA ALA A 130 -1.15 -13.38 5.72
C ALA A 130 -1.12 -14.63 6.61
N ARG A 131 -1.66 -14.53 7.85
CA ARG A 131 -1.78 -15.67 8.77
C ARG A 131 -2.67 -16.79 8.22
N TYR A 132 -3.70 -16.44 7.46
CA TYR A 132 -4.57 -17.44 6.83
C TYR A 132 -3.82 -18.27 5.80
N TYR A 133 -3.04 -17.64 4.92
CA TYR A 133 -2.19 -18.34 3.96
C TYR A 133 -1.16 -19.25 4.64
N ASP A 134 -0.49 -18.77 5.69
CA ASP A 134 0.48 -19.56 6.45
C ASP A 134 -0.16 -20.82 7.07
N ALA A 135 -1.40 -20.70 7.55
CA ALA A 135 -2.14 -21.79 8.17
C ALA A 135 -2.81 -22.74 7.15
N HIS A 136 -3.07 -22.29 5.93
CA HIS A 136 -3.81 -23.03 4.91
C HIS A 136 -3.04 -23.07 3.57
N PRO A 137 -1.99 -23.92 3.47
CA PRO A 137 -1.26 -24.07 2.21
C PRO A 137 -2.19 -24.48 1.06
N GLY A 138 -2.18 -23.67 -0.01
CA GLY A 138 -3.04 -23.88 -1.18
C GLY A 138 -4.43 -23.24 -1.08
N ALA A 139 -4.69 -22.44 -0.04
CA ALA A 139 -5.86 -21.57 0.01
C ALA A 139 -5.91 -20.63 -1.20
N THR A 140 -7.12 -20.37 -1.66
CA THR A 140 -7.40 -19.35 -2.69
C THR A 140 -7.40 -17.96 -2.08
N TYR A 141 -7.19 -16.94 -2.92
CA TYR A 141 -7.37 -15.55 -2.53
C TYR A 141 -8.75 -15.28 -1.91
N GLU A 142 -9.82 -15.82 -2.49
CA GLU A 142 -11.18 -15.61 -1.96
C GLU A 142 -11.38 -16.19 -0.55
N GLU A 143 -10.71 -17.28 -0.21
CA GLU A 143 -10.78 -17.87 1.12
C GLU A 143 -10.02 -17.03 2.15
N ALA A 144 -8.80 -16.62 1.81
CA ALA A 144 -7.96 -15.78 2.67
C ALA A 144 -8.60 -14.40 2.89
N HIS A 145 -9.02 -13.73 1.82
CA HIS A 145 -9.68 -12.42 1.88
C HIS A 145 -11.00 -12.47 2.67
N ARG A 146 -11.77 -13.54 2.54
CA ARG A 146 -13.00 -13.72 3.33
C ARG A 146 -12.68 -13.85 4.81
N ALA A 147 -11.69 -14.65 5.19
CA ALA A 147 -11.26 -14.80 6.58
C ALA A 147 -10.72 -13.48 7.15
N ALA A 148 -9.96 -12.72 6.36
CA ALA A 148 -9.48 -11.40 6.74
C ALA A 148 -10.63 -10.41 6.98
N ASN A 149 -11.66 -10.43 6.13
CA ASN A 149 -12.87 -9.62 6.31
C ASN A 149 -13.68 -9.96 7.56
N GLU A 150 -13.59 -11.18 8.09
CA GLU A 150 -14.21 -11.55 9.37
C GLU A 150 -13.49 -10.92 10.57
N VAL A 151 -12.19 -10.64 10.44
CA VAL A 151 -11.38 -9.94 11.46
C VAL A 151 -11.52 -8.43 11.33
N SER A 152 -11.28 -7.90 10.13
CA SER A 152 -11.36 -6.46 9.84
C SER A 152 -11.79 -6.27 8.39
N ASN A 153 -12.99 -5.74 8.14
CA ASN A 153 -13.47 -5.48 6.79
C ASN A 153 -13.03 -4.08 6.33
N TRP A 154 -11.75 -3.94 5.95
CA TRP A 154 -11.16 -2.63 5.62
C TRP A 154 -11.74 -2.00 4.35
N GLN A 155 -12.09 -2.81 3.34
CA GLN A 155 -12.65 -2.33 2.07
C GLN A 155 -13.93 -1.48 2.24
N ASN A 156 -14.66 -1.63 3.36
CA ASN A 156 -15.86 -0.84 3.68
C ASN A 156 -15.56 0.42 4.53
N GLN A 157 -14.29 0.68 4.82
CA GLN A 157 -13.83 1.72 5.74
C GLN A 157 -12.78 2.63 5.11
N ILE A 158 -12.57 2.56 3.79
CA ILE A 158 -11.55 3.37 3.12
C ILE A 158 -11.84 4.87 3.35
N PRO A 159 -10.90 5.63 3.94
CA PRO A 159 -11.09 7.04 4.22
C PRO A 159 -10.98 7.89 2.95
N ALA A 160 -11.47 9.12 2.99
CA ALA A 160 -11.22 10.08 1.93
C ALA A 160 -9.70 10.33 1.76
N PRO A 161 -9.21 10.53 0.52
CA PRO A 161 -7.79 10.69 0.25
C PRO A 161 -7.19 11.92 0.95
N THR A 162 -5.96 11.78 1.43
CA THR A 162 -5.18 12.86 2.06
C THR A 162 -4.12 13.48 1.14
N TYR A 163 -4.02 12.96 -0.08
CA TYR A 163 -3.12 13.35 -1.15
C TYR A 163 -1.64 13.19 -0.81
N GLU A 164 -1.28 12.05 -0.19
CA GLU A 164 0.08 11.80 0.30
C GLU A 164 1.12 11.86 -0.82
N ASP A 165 2.35 12.14 -0.41
CA ASP A 165 3.52 12.33 -1.27
C ASP A 165 4.54 11.23 -0.99
N TYR A 166 4.70 10.27 -1.90
CA TYR A 166 5.61 9.15 -1.67
C TYR A 166 7.08 9.56 -1.60
N SER A 167 7.43 10.75 -2.10
CA SER A 167 8.81 11.25 -2.12
C SER A 167 9.19 11.99 -0.84
N ARG A 168 8.23 12.28 0.04
CA ARG A 168 8.51 13.00 1.28
C ARG A 168 9.35 12.13 2.21
N PRO A 169 10.47 12.65 2.73
CA PRO A 169 11.23 11.93 3.73
C PRO A 169 10.38 11.73 4.99
N TRP A 170 10.44 10.53 5.55
CA TRP A 170 9.78 10.12 6.79
C TRP A 170 10.78 9.91 7.94
N ARG A 171 12.05 10.30 7.73
CA ARG A 171 13.15 10.23 8.72
C ARG A 171 13.48 11.61 9.26
#